data_AF-A0A6V8QV15-F1
#
_entry.id   AF-A0A6V8QV15-F1
#
_cell.length_a   1.000
_cell.length_b   1.000
_cell.length_c   1.000
_cell.angle_alpha   90.00
_cell.angle_beta   90.00
_cell.angle_gamma   90.00
#
_symmetry.space_group_name_H-M   'P 1'
#
loop_
_entity.id
_entity.type
_entity.pdbx_description
1 polymer ?
#
loop_
_entity_poly.entity_id
_entity_poly.type
_entity_poly.pdbx_seq_one_letter_code
_entity_poly.pdbx_strand_id
1 'polypeptide(L)'
;MKAFACLTLVIPALVAQAARIVQSNDDGWAELYLRSFNDALNEAGHDVVLSAPADNQSGTEPCEYDSCIGNGSTTGHNDTRPDLNWINSFPVTAMKYGIDTFGPQLWNGSAPEFAVAGPNVGTNVFVQLP
;
A
#
# COMPACT_ATOMS: atom_id res chain seq x y z
N MET A 1 42.32 -12.98 -44.58
CA MET A 1 41.73 -13.46 -43.31
C MET A 1 40.62 -12.50 -42.95
N LYS A 2 39.34 -12.93 -43.02
CA LYS A 2 38.19 -12.05 -42.75
C LYS A 2 37.91 -12.07 -41.24
N ALA A 3 38.18 -10.97 -40.56
CA ALA A 3 37.81 -10.81 -39.16
C ALA A 3 36.31 -10.50 -39.07
N PHE A 4 35.54 -11.43 -38.53
CA PHE A 4 34.15 -11.17 -38.15
C PHE A 4 34.17 -10.48 -36.79
N ALA A 5 33.95 -9.17 -36.77
CA ALA A 5 33.70 -8.43 -35.54
C ALA A 5 32.32 -8.83 -35.02
N CYS A 6 32.29 -9.59 -33.93
CA CYS A 6 31.06 -9.92 -33.21
C CYS A 6 30.63 -8.68 -32.43
N LEU A 7 29.69 -7.92 -32.99
CA LEU A 7 29.10 -6.75 -32.34
C LEU A 7 28.13 -7.23 -31.26
N THR A 8 28.59 -7.35 -30.02
CA THR A 8 27.72 -7.57 -28.85
C THR A 8 26.84 -6.34 -28.65
N LEU A 9 25.55 -6.50 -28.94
CA LEU A 9 24.50 -5.53 -28.63
C LEU A 9 24.33 -5.48 -27.11
N VAL A 10 24.93 -4.49 -26.45
CA VAL A 10 24.58 -4.15 -25.06
C VAL A 10 23.27 -3.38 -25.13
N ILE A 11 22.14 -4.07 -25.00
CA ILE A 11 20.86 -3.43 -24.74
C ILE A 11 20.94 -2.94 -23.28
N PRO A 12 20.95 -1.63 -23.00
CA PRO A 12 20.71 -1.18 -21.64
C PRO A 12 19.27 -1.61 -21.31
N ALA A 13 19.12 -2.65 -20.50
CA ALA A 13 17.86 -2.90 -19.84
C ALA A 13 17.57 -1.62 -19.03
N LEU A 14 16.55 -0.86 -19.44
CA LEU A 14 15.93 0.12 -18.57
C LEU A 14 15.44 -0.68 -17.37
N VAL A 15 16.22 -0.67 -16.28
CA VAL A 15 15.78 -1.21 -15.02
C VAL A 15 14.67 -0.29 -14.56
N ALA A 16 13.42 -0.69 -14.81
CA ALA A 16 12.29 -0.07 -14.14
C ALA A 16 12.52 -0.28 -12.64
N GLN A 17 12.82 0.81 -11.92
CA GLN A 17 13.02 0.72 -10.48
C GLN A 17 11.65 0.56 -9.83
N ALA A 18 11.54 -0.43 -8.94
CA ALA A 18 10.38 -0.60 -8.09
C ALA A 18 10.16 0.69 -7.28
N ALA A 19 9.08 1.39 -7.56
CA ALA A 19 8.68 2.54 -6.75
C ALA A 19 8.31 2.08 -5.32
N ARG A 20 8.70 2.88 -4.32
CA ARG A 20 8.25 2.74 -2.93
C ARG A 20 6.89 3.42 -2.78
N ILE A 21 5.84 2.62 -2.65
CA ILE A 21 4.46 3.10 -2.63
C ILE A 21 3.88 2.94 -1.23
N VAL A 22 3.35 4.03 -0.70
CA VAL A 22 2.43 3.98 0.44
C VAL A 22 1.00 3.89 -0.10
N GLN A 23 0.26 2.92 0.40
CA GLN A 23 -1.14 2.70 0.03
C GLN A 23 -2.04 2.83 1.26
N SER A 24 -3.19 3.50 1.11
CA SER A 24 -4.20 3.66 2.16
C SER A 24 -5.62 3.69 1.57
N ASN A 25 -6.64 3.86 2.42
CA ASN A 25 -8.04 4.16 2.07
C ASN A 25 -8.79 4.67 3.31
N ASP A 26 -10.09 4.88 3.17
CA ASP A 26 -11.05 5.14 4.26
C ASP A 26 -12.01 3.98 4.55
N ASP A 27 -12.13 2.99 3.66
CA ASP A 27 -12.99 1.82 3.87
C ASP A 27 -12.44 0.80 4.88
N GLY A 28 -11.14 0.81 5.17
CA GLY A 28 -10.51 -0.11 6.13
C GLY A 28 -9.43 -1.02 5.53
N TRP A 29 -8.50 -1.48 6.37
CA TRP A 29 -7.31 -2.24 5.95
C TRP A 29 -7.60 -3.65 5.42
N ALA A 30 -8.77 -4.18 5.77
CA ALA A 30 -9.21 -5.53 5.43
C ALA A 30 -10.15 -5.54 4.20
N GLU A 31 -10.52 -4.36 3.69
CA GLU A 31 -11.42 -4.21 2.55
C GLU A 31 -10.82 -4.79 1.25
N LEU A 32 -11.65 -5.50 0.49
CA LEU A 32 -11.24 -6.31 -0.67
C LEU A 32 -10.60 -5.50 -1.81
N TYR A 33 -11.15 -4.35 -2.19
CA TYR A 33 -10.58 -3.49 -3.24
C TYR A 33 -9.22 -2.95 -2.84
N LEU A 34 -9.03 -2.56 -1.58
CA LEU A 34 -7.72 -2.17 -1.07
C LEU A 34 -6.72 -3.33 -1.19
N ARG A 35 -7.09 -4.55 -0.77
CA ARG A 35 -6.21 -5.73 -0.88
C ARG A 35 -5.90 -6.09 -2.33
N SER A 36 -6.91 -6.07 -3.19
CA SER A 36 -6.74 -6.41 -4.61
C SER A 36 -5.83 -5.40 -5.33
N PHE A 37 -5.93 -4.11 -4.99
CA PHE A 37 -5.03 -3.10 -5.53
C PHE A 37 -3.60 -3.25 -4.98
N ASN A 38 -3.45 -3.62 -3.71
CA ASN A 38 -2.14 -3.92 -3.13
C ASN A 38 -1.46 -5.07 -3.86
N ASP A 39 -2.18 -6.17 -4.10
CA ASP A 39 -1.66 -7.33 -4.82
C ASP A 39 -1.26 -6.95 -6.25
N ALA A 40 -2.07 -6.14 -6.95
CA ALA A 40 -1.75 -5.67 -8.29
C ALA A 40 -0.50 -4.77 -8.35
N LEU A 41 -0.31 -3.86 -7.37
CA LEU A 41 0.89 -3.03 -7.29
C LEU A 41 2.16 -3.87 -7.02
N ASN A 42 2.05 -4.86 -6.13
CA ASN A 42 3.15 -5.79 -5.86
C ASN A 42 3.46 -6.69 -7.06
N GLU A 43 2.44 -7.21 -7.76
CA GLU A 43 2.61 -8.00 -9.00
C GLU A 43 3.26 -7.19 -10.12
N ALA A 44 2.99 -5.88 -10.18
CA ALA A 44 3.67 -4.94 -11.09
C ALA A 44 5.14 -4.67 -10.71
N GLY A 45 5.63 -5.23 -9.59
CA GLY A 45 7.02 -5.13 -9.15
C GLY A 45 7.32 -3.88 -8.33
N HIS A 46 6.32 -3.22 -7.76
CA HIS A 46 6.53 -2.12 -6.80
C HIS A 46 6.78 -2.66 -5.39
N ASP A 47 7.39 -1.82 -4.55
CA ASP A 47 7.56 -2.10 -3.12
C ASP A 47 6.49 -1.32 -2.37
N VAL A 48 5.48 -2.02 -1.85
CA VAL A 48 4.25 -1.41 -1.37
C VAL A 48 4.08 -1.67 0.12
N VAL A 49 3.86 -0.60 0.89
CA VAL A 49 3.38 -0.69 2.27
C VAL A 49 1.92 -0.23 2.32
N LEU A 50 1.04 -1.08 2.83
CA LEU A 50 -0.34 -0.73 3.12
C LEU A 50 -0.44 -0.24 4.55
N SER A 51 -1.10 0.91 4.73
CA SER A 51 -1.28 1.57 6.00
C SER A 51 -2.67 2.21 6.04
N ALA A 52 -3.64 1.53 6.62
CA ALA A 52 -5.06 1.89 6.54
C ALA A 52 -5.76 1.82 7.91
N PRO A 53 -6.94 2.45 8.06
CA PRO A 53 -7.74 2.31 9.27
C PRO A 53 -8.06 0.86 9.63
N ALA A 54 -8.11 0.54 10.92
CA ALA A 54 -8.49 -0.78 11.42
C ALA A 54 -9.96 -1.11 11.14
N ASP A 55 -10.84 -0.11 11.18
CA ASP A 55 -12.25 -0.23 10.86
C ASP A 55 -12.61 0.68 9.69
N ASN A 56 -13.72 0.36 9.03
CA ASN A 56 -14.35 1.24 8.07
C ASN A 56 -14.77 2.50 8.82
N GLN A 57 -14.22 3.66 8.45
CA GLN A 57 -14.52 4.92 9.13
C GLN A 57 -15.91 5.47 8.76
N SER A 58 -16.74 4.64 8.11
CA SER A 58 -18.21 4.68 8.07
C SER A 58 -18.88 4.13 9.34
N GLY A 59 -18.16 3.53 10.28
CA GLY A 59 -18.67 2.80 11.46
C GLY A 59 -17.76 2.92 12.69
N THR A 60 -18.22 2.43 13.85
CA THR A 60 -17.59 2.61 15.18
C THR A 60 -17.16 1.29 15.82
N GLU A 61 -16.92 0.24 15.05
CA GLU A 61 -16.71 -1.12 15.55
C GLU A 61 -15.21 -1.45 15.70
N PRO A 62 -14.84 -2.42 16.55
CA PRO A 62 -13.46 -2.87 16.67
C PRO A 62 -13.08 -3.72 15.44
N CYS A 63 -12.15 -3.23 14.60
CA CYS A 63 -11.54 -3.94 13.48
C CYS A 63 -12.51 -4.57 12.46
N GLU A 64 -12.57 -4.03 11.24
CA GLU A 64 -13.45 -4.53 10.19
C GLU A 64 -13.25 -6.04 9.97
N TYR A 65 -14.33 -6.83 9.91
CA TYR A 65 -14.33 -8.29 9.73
C TYR A 65 -13.58 -9.12 10.80
N ASP A 66 -13.50 -8.63 12.05
CA ASP A 66 -12.71 -9.28 13.12
C ASP A 66 -11.23 -9.49 12.70
N SER A 67 -10.74 -8.65 11.79
CA SER A 67 -9.45 -8.84 11.12
C SER A 67 -8.25 -8.48 12.02
N CYS A 68 -8.46 -7.75 13.10
CA CYS A 68 -7.42 -7.41 14.05
C CYS A 68 -7.84 -7.55 15.51
N ILE A 69 -6.83 -7.64 16.38
CA ILE A 69 -7.02 -7.84 17.81
C ILE A 69 -7.46 -6.51 18.44
N GLY A 70 -8.75 -6.37 18.76
CA GLY A 70 -9.34 -5.22 19.44
C GLY A 70 -8.94 -5.06 20.93
N ASN A 71 -7.74 -5.47 21.33
CA ASN A 71 -7.26 -5.46 22.72
C ASN A 71 -6.77 -4.07 23.21
N GLY A 72 -7.11 -3.00 22.50
CA GLY A 72 -6.63 -1.65 22.78
C GLY A 72 -5.30 -1.29 22.10
N SER A 73 -4.73 -2.17 21.28
CA SER A 73 -3.61 -1.78 20.41
C SER A 73 -4.04 -0.71 19.42
N THR A 74 -3.17 0.28 19.22
CA THR A 74 -3.42 1.39 18.29
C THR A 74 -2.93 1.11 16.88
N THR A 75 -2.06 0.11 16.72
CA THR A 75 -1.54 -0.35 15.43
C THR A 75 -1.34 -1.86 15.42
N GLY A 76 -1.19 -2.43 14.24
CA GLY A 76 -0.74 -3.80 14.04
C GLY A 76 -0.55 -4.11 12.56
N HIS A 77 -0.30 -5.37 12.25
CA HIS A 77 -0.06 -5.83 10.88
C HIS A 77 -0.58 -7.26 10.70
N ASN A 78 -0.62 -7.71 9.45
CA ASN A 78 -0.85 -9.12 9.15
C ASN A 78 0.39 -9.97 9.51
N ASP A 79 0.21 -11.03 10.29
CA ASP A 79 1.30 -11.89 10.78
C ASP A 79 2.23 -12.43 9.68
N THR A 80 1.69 -12.70 8.49
CA THR A 80 2.44 -13.26 7.35
C THR A 80 2.85 -12.22 6.31
N ARG A 81 2.32 -10.99 6.43
CA ARG A 81 2.51 -9.88 5.50
C ARG A 81 2.74 -8.60 6.31
N PRO A 82 3.94 -8.38 6.87
CA PRO A 82 4.25 -7.23 7.73
C PRO A 82 4.21 -5.89 6.97
N ASP A 83 4.16 -5.92 5.65
CA ASP A 83 3.89 -4.77 4.79
C ASP A 83 2.41 -4.31 4.83
N LEU A 84 1.51 -5.10 5.44
CA LEU A 84 0.08 -4.81 5.52
C LEU A 84 -0.29 -4.40 6.95
N ASN A 85 -0.36 -3.10 7.17
CA ASN A 85 -0.50 -2.48 8.49
C ASN A 85 -1.88 -1.84 8.67
N TRP A 86 -2.38 -1.91 9.90
CA TRP A 86 -3.60 -1.24 10.33
C TRP A 86 -3.34 -0.26 11.47
N ILE A 87 -4.14 0.79 11.52
CA ILE A 87 -4.12 1.80 12.58
C ILE A 87 -5.53 1.99 13.09
N ASN A 88 -5.72 1.91 14.41
CA ASN A 88 -6.97 2.26 15.06
C ASN A 88 -7.14 3.80 15.12
N SER A 89 -7.27 4.42 13.95
CA SER A 89 -7.43 5.87 13.77
C SER A 89 -7.93 6.19 12.35
N PHE A 90 -8.07 7.48 12.05
CA PHE A 90 -8.61 8.01 10.81
C PHE A 90 -7.66 7.84 9.60
N PRO A 91 -8.17 7.95 8.35
CA PRO A 91 -7.39 7.74 7.13
C PRO A 91 -6.16 8.65 7.03
N VAL A 92 -6.28 9.91 7.47
CA VAL A 92 -5.15 10.85 7.49
C VAL A 92 -4.03 10.38 8.42
N THR A 93 -4.39 9.82 9.58
CA THR A 93 -3.42 9.26 10.53
C THR A 93 -2.79 8.00 9.94
N ALA A 94 -3.60 7.12 9.36
CA ALA A 94 -3.12 5.89 8.74
C ALA A 94 -2.14 6.18 7.59
N MET A 95 -2.46 7.11 6.69
CA MET A 95 -1.56 7.57 5.63
C MET A 95 -0.26 8.11 6.21
N LYS A 96 -0.34 8.95 7.25
CA LYS A 96 0.85 9.50 7.91
C LYS A 96 1.76 8.42 8.50
N TYR A 97 1.20 7.41 9.17
CA TYR A 97 1.98 6.28 9.67
C TYR A 97 2.68 5.50 8.55
N GLY A 98 2.01 5.32 7.40
CA GLY A 98 2.62 4.73 6.23
C GLY A 98 3.85 5.51 5.76
N ILE A 99 3.71 6.84 5.66
CA ILE A 99 4.78 7.73 5.15
C ILE A 99 5.95 7.84 6.13
N ASP A 100 5.65 8.05 7.42
CA ASP A 100 6.65 8.43 8.42
C ASP A 100 7.21 7.25 9.21
N THR A 101 6.54 6.09 9.21
CA THR A 101 6.88 4.95 10.08
C THR A 101 7.01 3.64 9.32
N PHE A 102 5.93 3.10 8.76
CA PHE A 102 5.93 1.74 8.23
C PHE A 102 6.73 1.61 6.93
N GLY A 103 6.60 2.56 6.00
CA GLY A 103 7.42 2.60 4.79
C GLY A 103 8.91 2.67 5.10
N PRO A 104 9.37 3.67 5.88
CA PRO A 104 10.77 3.74 6.27
C PRO A 104 11.30 2.49 7.00
N GLN A 105 10.47 1.79 7.79
CA GLN A 105 10.86 0.51 8.41
C GLN A 105 11.12 -0.59 7.37
N LEU A 106 10.31 -0.66 6.31
CA LEU A 106 10.47 -1.63 5.22
C LEU A 106 11.64 -1.26 4.30
N TRP A 107 11.90 0.04 4.11
CA TRP A 107 12.81 0.56 3.08
C TRP A 107 14.14 1.10 3.63
N ASN A 108 14.60 0.58 4.77
CA ASN A 108 15.87 0.97 5.41
C ASN A 108 16.01 2.49 5.62
N GLY A 109 14.93 3.15 6.05
CA GLY A 109 14.86 4.58 6.31
C GLY A 109 14.53 5.45 5.08
N SER A 110 14.37 4.85 3.90
CA SER A 110 13.99 5.60 2.70
C SER A 110 12.52 6.03 2.76
N ALA A 111 12.22 7.22 2.24
CA ALA A 111 10.86 7.74 2.13
C ALA A 111 10.08 7.08 0.98
N PRO A 112 8.74 7.05 1.03
CA PRO A 112 7.91 6.70 -0.13
C PRO A 112 8.15 7.67 -1.28
N GLU A 113 8.02 7.16 -2.50
CA GLU A 113 8.10 7.94 -3.74
C GLU A 113 6.70 8.31 -4.25
N PHE A 114 5.70 7.51 -3.86
CA PHE A 114 4.31 7.74 -4.22
C PHE A 114 3.37 7.36 -3.07
N ALA A 115 2.30 8.14 -2.89
CA ALA A 115 1.24 7.85 -1.95
C ALA A 115 -0.08 7.75 -2.72
N VAL A 116 -0.83 6.69 -2.49
CA VAL A 116 -2.10 6.42 -3.17
C VAL A 116 -3.18 6.04 -2.15
N ALA A 117 -4.40 6.56 -2.34
CA ALA A 117 -5.54 6.28 -1.48
C ALA A 117 -6.69 5.68 -2.30
N GLY A 118 -7.25 4.56 -1.83
CA GLY A 118 -8.29 3.79 -2.48
C GLY A 118 -7.78 2.46 -3.09
N PRO A 119 -8.53 1.88 -4.05
CA PRO A 119 -9.83 2.34 -4.57
C PRO A 119 -10.90 2.36 -3.47
N ASN A 120 -11.82 3.30 -3.57
CA ASN A 120 -12.91 3.45 -2.60
C ASN A 120 -14.11 2.55 -2.96
N VAL A 121 -14.82 2.04 -1.96
CA VAL A 121 -16.16 1.46 -2.15
C VAL A 121 -17.16 2.59 -2.41
N GLY A 122 -17.38 2.88 -3.69
CA GLY A 122 -18.25 3.97 -4.13
C GLY A 122 -17.47 5.15 -4.71
N THR A 123 -18.20 6.14 -5.24
CA THR A 123 -17.59 7.24 -5.99
C THR A 123 -17.30 8.46 -5.13
N ASN A 124 -16.14 9.08 -5.36
CA ASN A 124 -15.80 10.37 -4.78
C ASN A 124 -16.12 11.50 -5.78
N VAL A 125 -17.38 11.93 -5.82
CA VAL A 125 -17.89 12.98 -6.72
C VAL A 125 -18.63 14.08 -5.95
N PHE A 126 -18.64 15.31 -6.48
CA PHE A 126 -19.30 16.44 -5.81
C PHE A 126 -20.82 16.23 -5.65
N VAL A 127 -21.49 15.72 -6.69
CA VAL A 127 -22.91 15.36 -6.64
C VAL A 127 -23.05 13.91 -7.07
N GLN A 128 -23.53 13.09 -6.14
CA GLN A 128 -23.96 11.72 -6.41
C GLN A 128 -25.45 11.78 -6.80
N LEU A 129 -25.74 11.65 -8.09
CA LEU A 129 -27.14 11.49 -8.54
C LEU A 129 -27.54 10.01 -8.40
N PRO A 130 -28.84 9.73 -8.16
CA PRO A 130 -29.37 8.37 -8.10
C PRO A 130 -29.09 7.54 -9.36
#